data_AF-A0A6M0APX3-F1
#
_entry.id   AF-A0A6M0APX3-F1
#
_cell.length_a   1.000
_cell.length_b   1.000
_cell.length_c   1.000
_cell.angle_alpha   90.00
_cell.angle_beta   90.00
_cell.angle_gamma   90.00
#
_symmetry.space_group_name_H-M   'P 1'
#
loop_
_entity.id
_entity.type
_entity.pdbx_description
1 polymer ?
#
loop_
_entity_poly.entity_id
_entity_poly.type
_entity_poly.pdbx_seq_one_letter_code
_entity_poly.pdbx_strand_id
1 'polypeptide(L)'
;MKNYKILTLGASGAGKTVFLASMFKSLSIQGEHGFYLEVEDFTQQQLLNDIYTNLIAGGIWPEGTTYDEISEWTFTCCVKNRNLENFPICQFSYFDYAGGRFRDMDENDHKLQAIIRQADAILGLLDGQKIQALLSNSNQDNKMDNF
;
A
#
# COMPACT_ATOMS: atom_id res chain seq x y z
N MET A 1 16.83 6.96 14.14
CA MET A 1 16.32 5.58 14.14
C MET A 1 16.67 4.95 12.79
N LYS A 2 16.97 3.64 12.69
CA LYS A 2 17.08 3.02 11.36
C LYS A 2 15.68 2.98 10.73
N ASN A 3 15.59 3.38 9.47
CA ASN A 3 14.35 3.39 8.71
C ASN A 3 14.39 2.27 7.66
N TYR A 4 13.41 1.37 7.70
CA TYR A 4 13.30 0.22 6.80
C TYR A 4 12.41 0.57 5.61
N LYS A 5 12.88 0.40 4.37
CA LYS A 5 12.18 0.83 3.16
C LYS A 5 11.43 -0.32 2.51
N ILE A 6 10.11 -0.23 2.44
CA ILE A 6 9.21 -1.23 1.85
C ILE A 6 8.62 -0.67 0.56
N LEU A 7 8.94 -1.30 -0.56
CA LEU A 7 8.32 -1.01 -1.86
C LEU A 7 7.11 -1.91 -2.08
N THR A 8 5.93 -1.34 -2.28
CA THR A 8 4.71 -2.14 -2.46
C THR A 8 4.28 -2.21 -3.91
N LEU A 9 4.45 -3.38 -4.53
CA LEU A 9 4.12 -3.64 -5.92
C LEU A 9 2.72 -4.23 -6.08
N GLY A 10 2.06 -3.89 -7.19
CA GLY A 10 0.76 -4.46 -7.55
C GLY A 10 0.13 -3.73 -8.73
N ALA A 11 -0.45 -4.48 -9.66
CA ALA A 11 -1.13 -3.92 -10.83
C ALA A 11 -2.26 -2.95 -10.43
N SER A 12 -2.72 -2.14 -11.37
CA SER A 12 -3.90 -1.30 -11.12
C SER A 12 -5.09 -2.17 -10.70
N GLY A 13 -5.81 -1.73 -9.66
CA GLY A 13 -6.90 -2.49 -9.03
C GLY A 13 -6.48 -3.58 -8.05
N ALA A 14 -5.19 -3.84 -7.81
CA ALA A 14 -4.74 -4.89 -6.87
C ALA A 14 -4.98 -4.55 -5.38
N GLY A 15 -5.55 -3.38 -5.08
CA GLY A 15 -5.94 -3.01 -3.71
C GLY A 15 -4.85 -2.37 -2.85
N LYS A 16 -3.76 -1.85 -3.43
CA LYS A 16 -2.63 -1.25 -2.67
C LYS A 16 -3.04 -0.16 -1.70
N THR A 17 -3.78 0.84 -2.17
CA THR A 17 -4.23 1.97 -1.36
C THR A 17 -5.18 1.52 -0.25
N VAL A 18 -6.07 0.57 -0.55
CA VAL A 18 -6.99 -0.01 0.45
C VAL A 18 -6.24 -0.81 1.50
N PHE A 19 -5.26 -1.62 1.09
CA PHE A 19 -4.40 -2.37 1.99
C PHE A 19 -3.65 -1.42 2.93
N LEU A 20 -3.05 -0.34 2.41
CA LEU A 20 -2.35 0.67 3.20
C LEU A 20 -3.25 1.32 4.26
N ALA A 21 -4.42 1.82 3.86
CA ALA A 21 -5.37 2.44 4.78
C ALA A 21 -5.88 1.45 5.85
N SER A 22 -6.14 0.20 5.45
CA SER A 22 -6.59 -0.84 6.37
C SER A 22 -5.49 -1.29 7.33
N MET A 23 -4.25 -1.44 6.86
CA MET A 23 -3.07 -1.75 7.67
C MET A 23 -2.86 -0.65 8.70
N PHE A 24 -2.85 0.61 8.27
CA PHE A 24 -2.72 1.73 9.19
C PHE A 24 -3.83 1.71 10.24
N LYS A 25 -5.10 1.56 9.83
CA LYS A 25 -6.20 1.52 10.80
C LYS A 25 -6.05 0.40 11.81
N SER A 26 -5.79 -0.83 11.34
CA SER A 26 -5.62 -2.01 12.17
C SER A 26 -4.47 -1.87 13.18
N LEU A 27 -3.46 -1.07 12.85
CA LEU A 27 -2.28 -0.87 13.69
C LEU A 27 -2.21 0.52 14.32
N SER A 28 -3.19 1.41 14.12
CA SER A 28 -3.18 2.80 14.66
C SER A 28 -3.49 2.90 16.15
N ILE A 29 -4.02 1.82 16.74
CA ILE A 29 -4.27 1.70 18.17
C ILE A 29 -3.49 0.50 18.69
N GLN A 30 -3.02 0.59 19.94
CA GLN A 30 -2.38 -0.55 20.60
C GLN A 30 -3.46 -1.61 20.89
N GLY A 31 -3.67 -2.49 19.92
CA GLY A 31 -4.58 -3.62 19.99
C GLY A 31 -3.86 -4.90 20.38
N GLU A 32 -4.25 -6.01 19.76
CA GLU A 32 -3.74 -7.36 20.06
C GLU A 32 -2.24 -7.55 19.79
N HIS A 33 -1.64 -6.70 18.94
CA HIS A 33 -0.27 -6.87 18.47
C HIS A 33 0.79 -6.29 19.43
N GLY A 34 0.40 -5.61 20.51
CA GLY A 34 1.32 -5.05 21.51
C GLY A 34 2.11 -3.81 21.06
N PHE A 35 2.11 -3.50 19.77
CA PHE A 35 2.63 -2.27 19.15
C PHE A 35 1.54 -1.55 18.36
N TYR A 36 1.81 -0.33 17.96
CA TYR A 36 0.96 0.47 17.09
C TYR A 36 1.80 1.39 16.19
N LEU A 37 1.19 1.94 15.15
CA LEU A 37 1.81 2.81 14.16
C LEU A 37 1.36 4.25 14.36
N GLU A 38 2.34 5.15 14.37
CA GLU A 38 2.15 6.58 14.24
C GLU A 38 2.61 7.03 12.85
N VAL A 39 1.89 8.00 12.28
CA VAL A 39 2.31 8.72 11.08
C VAL A 39 2.65 10.13 11.52
N GLU A 40 3.84 10.61 11.18
CA GLU A 40 4.30 11.94 11.61
C GLU A 40 3.51 13.07 10.93
N ASP A 41 3.13 12.87 9.66
CA ASP A 41 2.35 13.85 8.90
C ASP A 41 0.85 13.70 9.20
N PHE A 42 0.27 14.72 9.84
CA PHE A 42 -1.14 14.77 10.18
C PHE A 42 -2.07 14.70 8.97
N THR A 43 -1.67 15.29 7.83
CA THR A 43 -2.46 15.27 6.59
C THR A 43 -2.50 13.86 6.01
N GLN A 44 -1.36 13.17 6.00
CA GLN A 44 -1.27 11.76 5.62
C GLN A 44 -2.11 10.88 6.55
N GLN A 45 -2.00 11.09 7.86
CA GLN A 45 -2.81 10.38 8.83
C GLN A 45 -4.32 10.56 8.59
N GLN A 46 -4.75 11.79 8.34
CA GLN A 46 -6.14 12.11 8.05
C GLN A 46 -6.60 11.43 6.76
N LEU A 47 -5.80 11.48 5.69
CA LEU A 47 -6.12 10.83 4.42
C LEU A 47 -6.34 9.31 4.58
N LEU A 48 -5.48 8.60 5.32
CA LEU A 48 -5.65 7.17 5.55
C LEU A 48 -6.92 6.86 6.35
N ASN A 49 -7.24 7.69 7.34
CA ASN A 49 -8.47 7.56 8.12
C ASN A 49 -9.72 7.82 7.28
N ASP A 50 -9.68 8.80 6.39
CA ASP A 50 -10.80 9.15 5.50
C ASP A 50 -11.04 8.03 4.48
N ILE A 51 -9.97 7.50 3.86
CA ILE A 51 -10.06 6.33 2.96
C ILE A 51 -10.71 5.15 3.68
N TYR A 52 -10.21 4.80 4.87
CA TYR A 52 -10.75 3.68 5.64
C TYR A 52 -12.22 3.91 6.02
N THR A 53 -12.57 5.10 6.49
CA THR A 53 -13.93 5.44 6.91
C THR A 53 -14.91 5.35 5.75
N ASN A 54 -14.53 5.85 4.57
CA ASN A 54 -15.34 5.72 3.36
C ASN A 54 -15.55 4.26 2.96
N LEU A 55 -14.52 3.41 3.05
CA LEU A 55 -14.61 1.99 2.74
C LEU A 55 -15.61 1.25 3.65
N ILE A 56 -15.52 1.45 4.97
CA ILE A 56 -16.43 0.78 5.91
C ILE A 56 -17.86 1.31 5.86
N ALA A 57 -18.07 2.54 5.39
CA ALA A 57 -19.39 3.12 5.17
C ALA A 57 -20.09 2.58 3.91
N GLY A 58 -19.46 1.66 3.17
CA GLY A 58 -19.96 1.18 1.89
C GLY A 58 -19.83 2.22 0.77
N GLY A 59 -18.91 3.18 0.94
CA GLY A 59 -18.60 4.19 -0.05
C GLY A 59 -17.87 3.63 -1.28
N ILE A 60 -17.49 4.55 -2.16
CA ILE A 60 -16.75 4.22 -3.39
C ILE A 60 -15.31 3.85 -3.02
N TRP A 61 -14.77 2.82 -3.66
CA TRP A 61 -13.36 2.47 -3.55
C TRP A 61 -12.49 3.65 -3.98
N PRO A 62 -11.36 3.92 -3.30
CA PRO A 62 -10.50 5.03 -3.70
C PRO A 62 -10.02 4.82 -5.13
N GLU A 63 -9.95 5.92 -5.89
CA GLU A 63 -9.30 5.93 -7.19
C GLU A 63 -7.87 5.41 -7.05
N GLY A 64 -7.40 4.67 -8.05
CA GLY A 64 -6.03 4.18 -8.05
C GLY A 64 -5.03 5.34 -8.07
N THR A 65 -3.88 5.17 -7.42
CA THR A 65 -2.76 6.12 -7.46
C THR A 65 -2.45 6.51 -8.90
N THR A 66 -2.35 7.82 -9.16
CA THR A 66 -2.15 8.36 -10.52
C THR A 66 -0.76 8.01 -11.05
N TYR A 67 -0.61 7.84 -12.36
CA TYR A 67 0.62 7.32 -12.97
C TYR A 67 1.89 8.06 -12.50
N ASP A 68 1.83 9.38 -12.38
CA ASP A 68 2.97 10.22 -11.99
C ASP A 68 3.24 10.25 -10.48
N GLU A 69 2.32 9.76 -9.67
CA GLU A 69 2.37 9.81 -8.21
C GLU A 69 3.15 8.62 -7.63
N ILE A 70 4.08 8.95 -6.74
CA ILE A 70 4.74 8.03 -5.83
C ILE A 70 4.53 8.61 -4.44
N SER A 71 3.72 7.94 -3.64
CA SER A 71 3.41 8.38 -2.29
C SER A 71 4.34 7.66 -1.32
N GLU A 72 5.12 8.42 -0.56
CA GLU A 72 5.94 7.90 0.53
C GLU A 72 5.21 8.13 1.86
N TRP A 73 5.08 7.07 2.63
CA TRP A 73 4.43 7.07 3.94
C TRP A 73 5.42 6.62 4.99
N THR A 74 5.73 7.49 5.93
CA THR A 74 6.68 7.15 7.01
C THR A 74 5.91 6.79 8.27
N PHE A 75 6.09 5.55 8.72
CA PHE A 75 5.46 5.01 9.92
C PHE A 75 6.47 4.80 11.02
N THR A 76 6.13 5.24 12.21
CA THR A 76 6.88 4.95 13.44
C THR A 76 6.14 3.88 14.23
N CYS A 77 6.80 2.75 14.47
CA CYS A 77 6.29 1.68 15.31
C CYS A 77 6.58 2.01 16.77
N CYS A 78 5.53 2.10 17.57
CA CYS A 78 5.59 2.46 18.98
C CYS A 78 5.02 1.33 19.84
N VAL A 79 5.55 1.20 21.05
CA VAL A 79 4.96 0.38 22.13
C VAL A 79 4.66 1.28 23.31
N LYS A 80 3.62 0.99 24.08
CA LYS A 80 3.41 1.67 25.35
C LYS A 80 4.11 0.95 26.47
N ASN A 81 4.83 1.70 27.30
CA ASN A 81 5.39 1.16 28.54
C ASN A 81 4.31 1.06 29.64
N ARG A 82 4.68 0.57 30.83
CA ARG A 82 3.76 0.45 31.98
C ARG A 82 3.17 1.79 32.44
N ASN A 83 3.81 2.91 32.08
CA ASN A 83 3.37 4.27 32.39
C ASN A 83 2.53 4.89 31.26
N LEU A 84 2.14 4.09 30.25
CA LEU A 84 1.40 4.52 29.06
C LEU A 84 2.15 5.52 28.17
N GLU A 85 3.47 5.68 28.35
CA GLU A 85 4.29 6.51 27.49
C GLU A 85 4.60 5.79 26.18
N ASN A 86 4.55 6.54 25.08
CA ASN A 86 4.86 6.05 23.75
C ASN A 86 6.37 5.89 23.61
N PHE A 87 6.82 4.67 23.33
CA PHE A 87 8.23 4.36 23.11
C PHE A 87 8.45 3.91 21.66
N PRO A 88 9.12 4.73 20.83
CA PRO A 88 9.40 4.37 19.43
C PRO A 88 10.46 3.27 19.36
N ILE A 89 10.17 2.21 18.62
CA ILE A 89 11.03 1.02 18.49
C ILE A 89 11.74 0.99 17.14
N CYS A 90 11.01 1.26 16.05
CA CYS A 90 11.54 1.28 14.70
C CYS A 90 10.70 2.15 13.77
N GLN A 91 11.25 2.45 12.60
CA GLN A 91 10.59 3.23 11.55
C GLN A 91 10.61 2.42 10.24
N PHE A 92 9.57 2.58 9.43
CA PHE A 92 9.60 2.13 8.06
C PHE A 92 8.96 3.14 7.11
N SER A 93 9.51 3.27 5.91
CA SER A 93 8.89 3.97 4.79
C SER A 93 8.15 2.97 3.91
N TYR A 94 6.89 3.24 3.59
CA TYR A 94 6.08 2.49 2.66
C TYR A 94 5.91 3.32 1.38
N PHE A 95 6.33 2.77 0.24
CA PHE A 95 6.18 3.40 -1.06
C PHE A 95 4.98 2.79 -1.80
N ASP A 96 3.95 3.60 -2.03
CA ASP A 96 2.82 3.28 -2.91
C ASP A 96 3.00 3.98 -4.26
N TYR A 97 2.79 3.25 -5.35
CA TYR A 97 2.95 3.77 -6.71
C TYR A 97 1.85 3.27 -7.63
N ALA A 98 1.57 3.99 -8.72
CA ALA A 98 0.60 3.55 -9.70
C ALA A 98 0.98 2.21 -10.33
N GLY A 99 0.11 1.21 -10.22
CA GLY A 99 0.38 -0.14 -10.73
C GLY A 99 0.67 -0.21 -12.22
N GLY A 100 0.23 0.80 -13.00
CA GLY A 100 0.54 0.95 -14.42
C GLY A 100 2.02 1.18 -14.71
N ARG A 101 2.77 1.89 -13.85
CA ARG A 101 4.20 2.19 -14.05
C ARG A 101 5.08 0.95 -14.15
N PHE A 102 4.69 -0.14 -13.50
CA PHE A 102 5.45 -1.39 -13.58
C PHE A 102 5.20 -2.15 -14.89
N ARG A 103 4.00 -2.00 -15.47
CA ARG A 103 3.65 -2.66 -16.74
C ARG A 103 4.36 -1.98 -17.91
N ASP A 104 4.40 -0.65 -17.88
CA ASP A 104 5.01 0.18 -18.91
C ASP A 104 6.40 0.64 -18.44
N MET A 105 7.21 -0.29 -17.93
CA MET A 105 8.49 -0.01 -17.27
C MET A 105 9.39 0.80 -18.20
N ASP A 106 9.32 2.11 -18.07
CA ASP A 106 10.16 3.05 -18.79
C ASP A 106 11.55 3.00 -18.16
N GLU A 107 12.54 2.58 -18.94
CA GLU A 107 13.93 2.53 -18.49
C GLU A 107 14.46 3.91 -18.06
N ASN A 108 13.77 4.98 -18.48
CA ASN A 108 14.06 6.36 -18.09
C ASN A 108 13.32 6.82 -16.82
N ASP A 109 12.51 5.97 -16.17
CA ASP A 109 11.91 6.29 -14.86
C ASP A 109 12.95 6.18 -13.74
N HIS A 110 13.86 7.14 -13.73
CA HIS A 110 14.95 7.21 -12.76
C HIS A 110 14.46 7.31 -11.32
N LYS A 111 13.24 7.83 -11.09
CA LYS A 111 12.64 7.91 -9.74
C LYS A 111 12.28 6.52 -9.24
N LEU A 112 11.53 5.75 -10.03
CA LEU A 112 11.17 4.38 -9.67
C LEU A 112 12.42 3.50 -9.49
N GLN A 113 13.39 3.61 -10.41
CA GLN A 113 14.66 2.88 -10.31
C GLN A 113 15.45 3.23 -9.04
N ALA A 114 15.46 4.50 -8.65
CA ALA A 114 16.11 4.93 -7.42
C ALA A 114 15.43 4.34 -6.17
N ILE A 115 14.10 4.23 -6.16
CA ILE A 115 13.35 3.63 -5.05
C ILE A 115 13.59 2.13 -4.98
N ILE A 116 13.52 1.42 -6.11
CA ILE A 116 13.80 -0.03 -6.18
C ILE A 116 15.19 -0.34 -5.61
N ARG A 117 16.22 0.45 -5.98
CA ARG A 117 17.58 0.26 -5.48
C ARG A 117 17.75 0.53 -3.98
N GLN A 118 16.85 1.30 -3.39
CA GLN A 118 16.88 1.67 -1.97
C GLN A 118 15.96 0.82 -1.11
N ALA A 119 15.08 0.01 -1.70
CA ALA A 119 14.14 -0.81 -0.97
C ALA A 119 14.87 -1.93 -0.22
N ASP A 120 14.57 -2.08 1.07
CA ASP A 120 15.04 -3.19 1.88
C ASP A 120 14.13 -4.43 1.74
N ALA A 121 12.86 -4.22 1.39
CA ALA A 121 11.88 -5.25 1.10
C ALA A 121 10.91 -4.86 -0.01
N ILE A 122 10.32 -5.88 -0.63
CA ILE A 122 9.25 -5.75 -1.62
C ILE A 122 8.01 -6.46 -1.10
N LEU A 123 6.88 -5.74 -1.04
CA LEU A 123 5.56 -6.28 -0.76
C LEU A 123 4.77 -6.41 -2.06
N GLY A 124 4.49 -7.63 -2.51
CA GLY A 124 3.68 -7.87 -3.71
C GLY A 124 2.21 -8.10 -3.37
N LEU A 125 1.31 -7.27 -3.89
CA LEU A 125 -0.13 -7.46 -3.82
C LEU A 125 -0.68 -7.99 -5.15
N LEU A 126 -1.38 -9.10 -5.07
CA LEU A 126 -2.00 -9.76 -6.22
C LEU A 126 -3.51 -9.67 -6.12
N ASP A 127 -4.14 -9.34 -7.24
CA ASP A 127 -5.59 -9.31 -7.39
C ASP A 127 -6.14 -10.74 -7.44
N GLY A 128 -6.75 -11.17 -6.34
CA GLY A 128 -7.30 -12.52 -6.19
C GLY A 128 -8.39 -12.86 -7.22
N GLN A 129 -9.19 -11.88 -7.66
CA GLN A 129 -10.22 -12.09 -8.68
C GLN A 129 -9.57 -12.34 -10.05
N LYS A 130 -8.53 -11.58 -10.39
CA LYS A 130 -7.75 -11.83 -11.63
C LYS A 130 -7.05 -13.18 -11.59
N ILE A 131 -6.46 -13.57 -10.46
CA ILE A 131 -5.87 -14.91 -10.30
C ILE A 131 -6.93 -15.98 -10.51
N GLN A 132 -8.09 -15.86 -9.84
CA GLN A 132 -9.17 -16.81 -9.99
C GLN A 132 -9.64 -16.93 -11.44
N ALA A 133 -9.81 -15.82 -12.15
CA ALA A 133 -10.19 -15.81 -13.57
C ALA A 133 -9.15 -16.52 -14.46
N LEU A 134 -7.85 -16.32 -14.18
CA LEU A 134 -6.78 -17.03 -14.87
C LEU A 134 -6.82 -18.54 -14.59
N LEU A 135 -7.02 -18.94 -13.34
CA LEU A 135 -7.11 -20.36 -12.96
C LEU A 135 -8.36 -21.05 -13.48
N SER A 136 -9.45 -20.30 -13.67
CA SER A 136 -10.74 -20.82 -14.13
C SER A 136 -10.85 -20.89 -15.66
N ASN A 137 -9.81 -20.50 -16.41
CA ASN A 137 -9.80 -20.39 -17.88
C ASN A 137 -10.94 -19.53 -18.48
N SER A 138 -11.64 -18.72 -17.67
CA SER A 138 -12.79 -17.92 -18.09
C SER A 138 -12.44 -16.77 -19.05
N ASN A 139 -11.17 -16.64 -19.46
CA ASN A 139 -10.67 -15.66 -20.43
C ASN A 139 -10.40 -16.24 -21.83
N GLN A 140 -10.63 -17.54 -22.09
CA GLN A 140 -10.43 -18.10 -23.44
C GLN A 140 -11.66 -18.03 -24.35
N ASP A 141 -12.86 -17.75 -23.85
CA ASP A 141 -14.09 -17.78 -24.67
C ASP A 141 -14.47 -16.44 -25.35
N ASN A 142 -13.71 -15.35 -25.14
CA ASN A 142 -13.99 -14.03 -25.75
C ASN A 142 -13.04 -13.61 -26.88
N LYS A 143 -12.35 -14.56 -27.51
CA LYS A 143 -11.59 -14.35 -28.76
C LYS A 143 -12.01 -15.33 -29.85
N MET A 144 -13.30 -15.42 -30.12
CA MET A 144 -13.81 -15.75 -31.45
C MET A 144 -15.03 -14.89 -31.69
N ASP A 145 -14.79 -13.72 -32.29
CA ASP A 145 -15.68 -13.09 -33.27
C ASP A 145 -15.08 -11.73 -33.63
N ASN A 146 -14.39 -11.71 -34.78
CA ASN A 146 -14.48 -10.69 -35.83
C ASN A 146 -13.29 -10.91 -36.79
N PHE A 147 -13.59 -11.65 -37.86
CA PHE A 147 -12.95 -11.48 -39.17
C PHE A 147 -13.39 -10.15 -39.79
#